data_AF-A0A367I762-F1
#
_entry.id   AF-A0A367I762-F1
#
_cell.length_a   1.000
_cell.length_b   1.000
_cell.length_c   1.000
_cell.angle_alpha   90.00
_cell.angle_beta   90.00
_cell.angle_gamma   90.00
#
_symmetry.space_group_name_H-M   'P 1'
#
loop_
_entity.id
_entity.type
_entity.pdbx_description
1 polymer ?
#
loop_
_entity_poly.entity_id
_entity_poly.type
_entity_poly.pdbx_seq_one_letter_code
_entity_poly.pdbx_strand_id
1 'polypeptide(L)'
;MSDGLLDKVDKDGYKDSVHKGDNIVNDPSAIIDAYERGQQSAGGLLDRVDADSSSDSNDTQSDVRAENLSHDNSSNTSANSILSTDFGGTLIGIFVAIIVPFFIVMWTGMNAAMPLVIIGGVAIAWFLLGLRNPMDQGISAIISGSSVIFVAVMLSVTPTLLGTVVTGTMSFGGIEFSEDGSEFDVKVRQNGGSGSHDAIVSIVRNGASVYDSTHTFQIDSSDGLGDYGSFTISVDSVYSGNALGSSGSEYTIDVTVGSQKWSNNLDSNFMTRTVTEGQTDVTPVFIGEGSGQSCDDGSVRCVSGVSLSVWAGLESQNSPLALPWANFNFTASMTGPSGTVVAYPTVEVSTTSASWDSEGGLYGDGTAIMGDEGYAILQLEGDAEQETLSIVSRDMWQGDEKGCYTFTVTITQDPFWGEETVTASSEHSFQSQDGSETWLPGC
;
A
#
# COMPACT_ATOMS: atom_id res chain seq x y z
N MET A 1 42.73 51.12 19.73
CA MET A 1 43.58 51.29 20.92
C MET A 1 42.71 51.13 22.16
N SER A 2 43.07 50.17 23.03
CA SER A 2 42.61 49.93 24.42
C SER A 2 41.15 49.42 24.57
N ASP A 3 40.93 48.10 24.71
CA ASP A 3 40.93 47.27 25.95
C ASP A 3 39.66 47.53 26.81
N GLY A 4 38.90 46.57 27.33
CA GLY A 4 39.03 45.12 27.44
C GLY A 4 38.08 44.59 28.54
N LEU A 5 38.09 43.27 28.72
CA LEU A 5 37.63 42.45 29.86
C LEU A 5 36.15 42.02 30.00
N LEU A 6 36.01 40.71 29.80
CA LEU A 6 35.15 39.76 30.51
C LEU A 6 35.40 39.79 32.04
N ASP A 7 34.35 39.70 32.86
CA ASP A 7 34.30 38.72 33.97
C ASP A 7 32.86 38.43 34.45
N LYS A 8 32.71 37.22 34.97
CA LYS A 8 31.54 36.42 35.38
C LYS A 8 30.84 36.93 36.63
N VAL A 9 29.56 36.54 36.81
CA VAL A 9 29.05 35.92 38.06
C VAL A 9 27.91 34.94 37.73
N ASP A 10 27.98 33.80 38.40
CA ASP A 10 27.16 32.58 38.34
C ASP A 10 26.08 32.58 39.45
N LYS A 11 24.94 31.93 39.17
CA LYS A 11 24.06 31.12 40.05
C LYS A 11 23.21 31.68 41.23
N ASP A 12 21.92 31.27 41.17
CA ASP A 12 21.01 30.71 42.20
C ASP A 12 19.62 31.39 42.13
N GLY A 13 18.44 30.77 42.05
CA GLY A 13 17.98 29.38 42.11
C GLY A 13 16.51 29.41 42.57
N TYR A 14 15.56 28.79 41.85
CA TYR A 14 14.26 28.39 42.41
C TYR A 14 13.68 27.16 41.71
N LYS A 15 13.08 26.29 42.52
CA LYS A 15 12.72 24.89 42.23
C LYS A 15 11.24 24.71 41.85
N ASP A 16 11.02 23.76 40.95
CA ASP A 16 10.05 22.64 40.96
C ASP A 16 8.53 22.91 41.14
N SER A 17 7.74 22.52 40.14
CA SER A 17 6.50 21.73 40.29
C SER A 17 6.02 21.15 38.95
N VAL A 18 5.63 19.88 38.99
CA VAL A 18 5.49 18.86 37.93
C VAL A 18 4.13 18.90 37.20
N HIS A 19 4.09 18.62 35.88
CA HIS A 19 3.25 17.60 35.18
C HIS A 19 3.41 17.74 33.64
N LYS A 20 4.16 16.85 32.94
CA LYS A 20 3.84 15.50 32.40
C LYS A 20 3.24 15.56 30.98
N GLY A 21 4.05 15.22 29.98
CA GLY A 21 3.62 15.04 28.57
C GLY A 21 4.80 15.02 27.60
N ASP A 22 5.32 13.82 27.34
CA ASP A 22 6.06 13.36 26.16
C ASP A 22 7.32 14.11 25.68
N ASN A 23 8.47 13.67 26.21
CA ASN A 23 9.76 13.76 25.52
C ASN A 23 10.06 12.40 24.86
N ILE A 24 9.89 12.31 23.54
CA ILE A 24 10.48 11.24 22.75
C ILE A 24 11.97 11.53 22.64
N VAL A 25 12.75 10.86 23.49
CA VAL A 25 14.20 10.75 23.35
C VAL A 25 14.46 9.81 22.17
N ASN A 26 15.07 10.33 21.10
CA ASN A 26 15.67 9.54 20.04
C ASN A 26 16.82 8.73 20.63
N ASP A 27 16.53 7.49 21.07
CA ASP A 27 17.52 6.50 21.44
C ASP A 27 17.77 5.56 20.25
N PRO A 28 18.94 5.63 19.58
CA PRO A 28 19.27 4.77 18.44
C PRO A 28 19.29 3.27 18.78
N SER A 29 19.38 2.92 20.06
CA SER A 29 19.38 1.52 20.51
C SER A 29 17.99 0.90 20.54
N ALA A 30 16.92 1.70 20.65
CA ALA A 30 15.53 1.22 20.59
C ALA A 30 15.09 0.84 19.16
N ILE A 31 15.68 1.48 18.14
CA ILE A 31 15.41 1.19 16.73
C ILE A 31 16.10 -0.12 16.31
N ILE A 32 17.32 -0.36 16.81
CA ILE A 32 18.06 -1.61 16.55
C ILE A 32 17.35 -2.79 17.25
N ASP A 33 16.85 -2.59 18.48
CA ASP A 33 16.14 -3.61 19.26
C ASP A 33 14.73 -3.92 18.69
N ALA A 34 14.11 -2.98 17.97
CA ALA A 34 12.88 -3.21 17.20
C ALA A 34 13.15 -3.91 15.86
N TYR A 35 14.28 -3.62 15.21
CA TYR A 35 14.70 -4.26 13.97
C TYR A 35 15.14 -5.72 14.20
N GLU A 36 15.83 -6.03 15.31
CA GLU A 36 16.22 -7.40 15.67
C GLU A 36 15.02 -8.24 16.17
N ARG A 37 14.04 -7.65 16.87
CA ARG A 37 12.77 -8.32 17.20
C ARG A 37 11.90 -8.57 15.97
N GLY A 38 12.00 -7.75 14.93
CA GLY A 38 11.30 -7.93 13.65
C GLY A 38 11.83 -9.13 12.85
N GLN A 39 13.13 -9.42 12.92
CA GLN A 39 13.72 -10.58 12.24
C GLN A 39 13.50 -11.92 12.96
N GLN A 40 13.31 -11.91 14.29
CA GLN A 40 13.05 -13.16 15.04
C GLN A 40 11.60 -13.65 14.98
N SER A 41 10.66 -12.86 14.43
CA SER A 41 9.25 -13.27 14.31
C SER A 41 8.88 -13.91 12.96
N ALA A 42 9.84 -14.08 12.04
CA ALA A 42 9.66 -14.77 10.76
C ALA A 42 10.09 -16.26 10.80
N GLY A 43 9.95 -16.91 11.96
CA GLY A 43 10.16 -18.35 12.13
C GLY A 43 8.98 -19.16 11.62
N GLY A 44 9.15 -19.81 10.47
CA GLY A 44 8.18 -20.73 9.89
C GLY A 44 7.88 -21.95 10.78
N LEU A 45 6.79 -22.63 10.42
CA LEU A 45 6.07 -23.72 11.12
C LEU A 45 6.89 -25.01 11.45
N LEU A 46 8.22 -24.95 11.54
CA LEU A 46 9.09 -26.10 11.83
C LEU A 46 9.87 -25.98 13.14
N ASP A 47 9.82 -24.85 13.85
CA ASP A 47 10.63 -24.61 15.06
C ASP A 47 9.89 -24.87 16.39
N ARG A 48 8.79 -25.66 16.36
CA ARG A 48 7.94 -25.90 17.55
C ARG A 48 7.93 -27.35 18.05
N VAL A 49 8.98 -28.13 17.79
CA VAL A 49 9.06 -29.53 18.26
C VAL A 49 10.15 -29.78 19.31
N ASP A 50 11.09 -28.87 19.55
CA ASP A 50 12.21 -29.13 20.48
C ASP A 50 12.13 -28.43 21.85
N ALA A 51 10.99 -27.86 22.21
CA ALA A 51 10.78 -27.24 23.52
C ALA A 51 9.67 -27.94 24.33
N ASP A 52 9.86 -29.23 24.62
CA ASP A 52 9.30 -29.85 25.82
C ASP A 52 10.07 -31.13 26.17
N SER A 53 11.22 -30.96 26.84
CA SER A 53 11.80 -32.05 27.61
C SER A 53 12.50 -31.55 28.88
N SER A 54 12.16 -32.21 30.00
CA SER A 54 12.61 -32.03 31.40
C SER A 54 11.97 -30.88 32.19
N SER A 55 11.47 -31.02 33.41
CA SER A 55 11.28 -32.13 34.37
C SER A 55 10.18 -31.69 35.38
N ASP A 56 9.39 -32.57 36.02
CA ASP A 56 9.74 -33.14 37.32
C ASP A 56 8.79 -34.27 37.77
N SER A 57 9.45 -35.39 38.14
CA SER A 57 9.22 -36.32 39.26
C SER A 57 7.87 -36.35 40.01
N ASN A 58 7.27 -37.56 40.08
CA ASN A 58 7.36 -38.37 41.31
C ASN A 58 6.97 -39.85 41.12
N ASP A 59 7.90 -40.70 41.56
CA ASP A 59 7.77 -41.94 42.32
C ASP A 59 6.73 -43.03 41.93
N THR A 60 7.23 -44.19 41.51
CA THR A 60 7.22 -45.39 42.37
C THR A 60 8.16 -46.46 41.83
N GLN A 61 9.15 -46.79 42.65
CA GLN A 61 10.13 -47.86 42.48
C GLN A 61 9.62 -49.17 43.10
N SER A 62 9.80 -50.29 42.39
CA SER A 62 10.06 -51.66 42.89
C SER A 62 9.86 -52.64 41.71
N ASP A 63 10.61 -53.70 41.49
CA ASP A 63 11.84 -54.27 42.05
C ASP A 63 12.23 -55.44 41.11
N VAL A 64 13.39 -56.04 41.38
CA VAL A 64 13.88 -57.35 40.95
C VAL A 64 14.86 -57.40 39.76
N ARG A 65 16.12 -57.49 40.19
CA ARG A 65 17.35 -57.84 39.49
C ARG A 65 17.60 -59.36 39.55
N ALA A 66 18.08 -59.90 38.43
CA ALA A 66 19.02 -61.02 38.19
C ALA A 66 18.74 -62.44 38.75
N GLU A 67 18.85 -63.43 37.87
CA GLU A 67 19.89 -64.51 37.86
C GLU A 67 19.58 -65.44 36.66
N ASN A 68 20.47 -65.68 35.69
CA ASN A 68 21.73 -66.45 35.65
C ASN A 68 21.54 -67.97 35.35
N LEU A 69 22.53 -68.51 34.61
CA LEU A 69 22.91 -69.93 34.43
C LEU A 69 22.37 -70.74 33.23
N SER A 70 23.16 -70.65 32.15
CA SER A 70 23.87 -71.75 31.46
C SER A 70 23.36 -73.20 31.59
N HIS A 71 23.23 -73.87 30.44
CA HIS A 71 23.80 -75.21 30.22
C HIS A 71 24.19 -75.40 28.75
N ASP A 72 25.49 -75.56 28.52
CA ASP A 72 26.07 -76.14 27.31
C ASP A 72 25.77 -77.65 27.28
N ASN A 73 25.46 -78.20 26.09
CA ASN A 73 26.23 -79.33 25.55
C ASN A 73 25.91 -79.66 24.07
N SER A 74 26.97 -79.56 23.26
CA SER A 74 27.41 -80.51 22.23
C SER A 74 26.64 -80.64 20.89
N SER A 75 27.26 -80.04 19.86
CA SER A 75 27.60 -80.56 18.52
C SER A 75 26.55 -81.29 17.65
N ASN A 76 26.20 -80.73 16.49
CA ASN A 76 26.89 -80.99 15.21
C ASN A 76 26.17 -80.35 13.99
N THR A 77 26.99 -79.90 13.05
CA THR A 77 26.70 -79.68 11.61
C THR A 77 26.11 -78.32 11.18
N SER A 78 27.04 -77.41 10.92
CA SER A 78 27.06 -76.39 9.87
C SER A 78 26.29 -76.71 8.58
N ALA A 79 25.59 -75.72 8.01
CA ALA A 79 26.05 -74.98 6.81
C ALA A 79 24.90 -74.28 6.06
N ASN A 80 25.07 -72.95 5.89
CA ASN A 80 24.75 -72.14 4.68
C ASN A 80 23.27 -71.90 4.34
N SER A 81 22.81 -70.77 3.80
CA SER A 81 23.36 -69.44 3.46
C SER A 81 22.23 -68.70 2.73
N ILE A 82 21.53 -67.74 3.35
CA ILE A 82 20.66 -66.81 2.60
C ILE A 82 20.65 -65.49 3.36
N LEU A 83 21.50 -64.55 2.97
CA LEU A 83 21.34 -63.09 3.12
C LEU A 83 22.62 -62.43 2.59
N SER A 84 22.71 -62.36 1.27
CA SER A 84 23.56 -61.38 0.59
C SER A 84 22.79 -60.84 -0.62
N THR A 85 21.61 -60.28 -0.34
CA THR A 85 21.01 -59.34 -1.28
C THR A 85 21.67 -58.00 -1.02
N ASP A 86 22.26 -57.42 -2.05
CA ASP A 86 22.95 -56.13 -2.03
C ASP A 86 22.00 -55.02 -1.53
N PHE A 87 22.07 -54.72 -0.23
CA PHE A 87 21.24 -53.71 0.43
C PHE A 87 21.49 -52.31 -0.16
N GLY A 88 22.67 -52.06 -0.74
CA GLY A 88 23.01 -50.79 -1.37
C GLY A 88 22.22 -50.54 -2.65
N GLY A 89 22.18 -51.53 -3.55
CA GLY A 89 21.43 -51.42 -4.81
C GLY A 89 19.92 -51.29 -4.61
N THR A 90 19.37 -51.94 -3.57
CA THR A 90 17.94 -51.90 -3.27
C THR A 90 17.48 -50.51 -2.81
N LEU A 91 18.24 -49.88 -1.92
CA LEU A 91 17.94 -48.53 -1.45
C LEU A 91 18.14 -47.49 -2.56
N ILE A 92 19.18 -47.61 -3.37
CA ILE A 92 19.42 -46.71 -4.51
C ILE A 92 18.27 -46.80 -5.53
N GLY A 93 17.80 -48.00 -5.85
CA GLY A 93 16.66 -48.20 -6.76
C GLY A 93 15.37 -47.54 -6.25
N ILE A 94 15.09 -47.67 -4.96
CA ILE A 94 13.92 -47.01 -4.32
C ILE A 94 14.10 -45.49 -4.31
N PHE A 95 15.30 -45.00 -3.97
CA PHE A 95 15.60 -43.56 -3.99
C PHE A 95 15.43 -42.95 -5.38
N VAL A 96 15.94 -43.59 -6.43
CA VAL A 96 15.77 -43.12 -7.82
C VAL A 96 14.31 -43.16 -8.25
N ALA A 97 13.57 -44.21 -7.89
CA ALA A 97 12.15 -44.35 -8.23
C ALA A 97 11.25 -43.29 -7.56
N ILE A 98 11.64 -42.74 -6.41
CA ILE A 98 10.88 -41.73 -5.69
C ILE A 98 11.35 -40.32 -6.06
N ILE A 99 12.67 -40.08 -6.09
CA ILE A 99 13.25 -38.75 -6.29
C ILE A 99 13.08 -38.27 -7.74
N VAL A 100 13.32 -39.13 -8.73
CA VAL A 100 13.30 -38.71 -10.14
C VAL A 100 11.91 -38.24 -10.56
N PRO A 101 10.81 -38.96 -10.26
CA PRO A 101 9.47 -38.46 -10.55
C PRO A 101 9.14 -37.17 -9.80
N PHE A 102 9.59 -37.01 -8.55
CA PHE A 102 9.36 -35.80 -7.77
C PHE A 102 9.93 -34.54 -8.44
N PHE A 103 11.19 -34.58 -8.87
CA PHE A 103 11.83 -33.43 -9.54
C PHE A 103 11.24 -33.15 -10.93
N ILE A 104 10.82 -34.19 -11.66
CA ILE A 104 10.17 -34.02 -12.97
C ILE A 104 8.79 -33.38 -12.81
N VAL A 105 8.01 -33.76 -11.79
CA VAL A 105 6.70 -33.15 -11.49
C VAL A 105 6.85 -31.68 -11.11
N MET A 106 7.84 -31.36 -10.28
CA MET A 106 8.12 -29.97 -9.89
C MET A 106 8.48 -29.09 -11.09
N TRP A 107 9.24 -29.61 -12.05
CA TRP A 107 9.74 -28.84 -13.19
C TRP A 107 8.75 -28.72 -14.34
N THR A 108 8.00 -29.79 -14.63
CA THR A 108 7.15 -29.84 -15.85
C THR A 108 5.67 -29.58 -15.59
N GLY A 109 5.25 -29.53 -14.33
CA GLY A 109 3.83 -29.52 -13.98
C GLY A 109 3.13 -30.83 -14.37
N MET A 110 1.84 -30.95 -14.06
CA MET A 110 1.07 -32.13 -14.42
C MET A 110 0.71 -32.17 -15.90
N ASN A 111 1.49 -32.89 -16.70
CA ASN A 111 1.19 -33.12 -18.12
C ASN A 111 0.68 -34.55 -18.38
N ALA A 112 -0.01 -34.74 -19.52
CA ALA A 112 -0.52 -36.06 -19.96
C ALA A 112 0.57 -37.15 -20.10
N ALA A 113 1.86 -36.78 -20.08
CA ALA A 113 2.99 -37.69 -20.09
C ALA A 113 3.30 -38.33 -18.72
N MET A 114 2.67 -37.88 -17.63
CA MET A 114 2.87 -38.38 -16.26
C MET A 114 2.76 -39.90 -16.10
N PRO A 115 1.73 -40.58 -16.63
CA PRO A 115 1.65 -42.03 -16.55
C PRO A 115 2.86 -42.73 -17.17
N LEU A 116 3.43 -42.18 -18.25
CA LEU A 116 4.61 -42.72 -18.91
C LEU A 116 5.89 -42.54 -18.08
N VAL A 117 6.02 -41.41 -17.37
CA VAL A 117 7.16 -41.17 -16.47
C VAL A 117 7.13 -42.10 -15.27
N ILE A 118 5.95 -42.34 -14.69
CA ILE A 118 5.78 -43.29 -13.57
C ILE A 118 6.06 -44.72 -14.04
N ILE A 119 5.47 -45.14 -15.17
CA ILE A 119 5.70 -46.47 -15.75
C ILE A 119 7.18 -46.66 -16.11
N GLY A 120 7.81 -45.62 -16.68
CA GLY A 120 9.23 -45.61 -17.01
C GLY A 120 10.12 -45.72 -15.78
N GLY A 121 9.82 -44.96 -14.71
CA GLY A 121 10.52 -45.03 -13.44
C GLY A 121 10.40 -46.40 -12.78
N VAL A 122 9.22 -47.00 -12.81
CA VAL A 122 8.99 -48.38 -12.32
C VAL A 122 9.76 -49.40 -13.17
N ALA A 123 9.81 -49.25 -14.49
CA ALA A 123 10.58 -50.12 -15.38
C ALA A 123 12.10 -50.01 -15.14
N ILE A 124 12.61 -48.81 -14.89
CA ILE A 124 14.02 -48.57 -14.55
C ILE A 124 14.34 -49.15 -13.17
N ALA A 125 13.47 -48.96 -12.18
CA ALA A 125 13.62 -49.55 -10.86
C ALA A 125 13.59 -51.09 -10.94
N TRP A 126 12.69 -51.67 -11.74
CA TRP A 126 12.63 -53.10 -12.00
C TRP A 126 13.96 -53.65 -12.56
N PHE A 127 14.57 -52.90 -13.48
CA PHE A 127 15.86 -53.26 -14.06
C PHE A 127 17.03 -53.09 -13.06
N LEU A 128 17.09 -51.98 -12.33
CA LEU A 128 18.17 -51.67 -11.39
C LEU A 128 18.15 -52.57 -10.15
N LEU A 129 16.97 -52.99 -9.69
CA LEU A 129 16.82 -53.91 -8.57
C LEU A 129 17.17 -55.35 -8.93
N GLY A 130 17.55 -55.62 -10.19
CA GLY A 130 17.95 -56.95 -10.64
C GLY A 130 16.81 -57.97 -10.56
N LEU A 131 15.56 -57.52 -10.57
CA LEU A 131 14.35 -58.36 -10.56
C LEU A 131 14.20 -59.02 -11.93
N ARG A 132 15.09 -59.97 -12.25
CA ARG A 132 14.96 -60.81 -13.45
C ARG A 132 13.73 -61.72 -13.30
N ASN A 133 13.18 -62.16 -14.44
CA ASN A 133 11.93 -62.91 -14.56
C ASN A 133 11.53 -63.68 -13.28
N PRO A 134 10.38 -63.38 -12.67
CA PRO A 134 9.95 -63.96 -11.40
C PRO A 134 9.70 -65.48 -11.48
N MET A 135 9.81 -66.10 -12.67
CA MET A 135 9.74 -67.55 -12.84
C MET A 135 11.04 -68.28 -12.45
N ASP A 136 12.19 -67.62 -12.41
CA ASP A 136 13.49 -68.28 -12.18
C ASP A 136 13.97 -68.22 -10.72
N GLN A 137 13.32 -67.44 -9.86
CA GLN A 137 13.67 -67.32 -8.44
C GLN A 137 12.42 -67.57 -7.59
N GLY A 138 12.49 -68.58 -6.72
CA GLY A 138 11.34 -69.13 -6.00
C GLY A 138 10.46 -68.10 -5.24
N ILE A 139 9.32 -68.58 -4.76
CA ILE A 139 8.19 -67.80 -4.22
C ILE A 139 8.60 -66.71 -3.20
N SER A 140 9.68 -66.89 -2.44
CA SER A 140 10.19 -65.90 -1.48
C SER A 140 10.81 -64.64 -2.10
N ALA A 141 11.45 -64.74 -3.28
CA ALA A 141 12.01 -63.59 -4.00
C ALA A 141 10.93 -62.76 -4.72
N ILE A 142 9.84 -63.42 -5.13
CA ILE A 142 8.67 -62.77 -5.74
C ILE A 142 7.92 -61.92 -4.70
N ILE A 143 7.77 -62.42 -3.47
CA ILE A 143 7.07 -61.71 -2.39
C ILE A 143 7.86 -60.48 -1.92
N SER A 144 9.20 -60.56 -1.81
CA SER A 144 10.02 -59.41 -1.42
C SER A 144 10.10 -58.35 -2.53
N GLY A 145 10.28 -58.76 -3.80
CA GLY A 145 10.33 -57.84 -4.93
C GLY A 145 9.02 -57.12 -5.21
N SER A 146 7.89 -57.83 -5.14
CA SER A 146 6.55 -57.25 -5.36
C SER A 146 6.13 -56.27 -4.25
N SER A 147 6.52 -56.52 -3.01
CA SER A 147 6.25 -55.61 -1.89
C SER A 147 7.00 -54.28 -2.03
N VAL A 148 8.27 -54.31 -2.45
CA VAL A 148 9.07 -53.10 -2.69
C VAL A 148 8.49 -52.25 -3.82
N ILE A 149 8.01 -52.88 -4.89
CA ILE A 149 7.38 -52.16 -6.00
C ILE A 149 6.03 -51.58 -5.59
N PHE A 150 5.21 -52.32 -4.85
CA PHE A 150 3.93 -51.81 -4.37
C PHE A 150 4.13 -50.59 -3.46
N VAL A 151 5.11 -50.64 -2.56
CA VAL A 151 5.48 -49.53 -1.68
C VAL A 151 6.06 -48.36 -2.49
N ALA A 152 6.93 -48.61 -3.47
CA ALA A 152 7.48 -47.56 -4.34
C ALA A 152 6.39 -46.90 -5.22
N VAL A 153 5.46 -47.68 -5.76
CA VAL A 153 4.32 -47.16 -6.54
C VAL A 153 3.42 -46.33 -5.63
N MET A 154 3.03 -46.83 -4.45
CA MET A 154 2.22 -46.06 -3.49
C MET A 154 2.92 -44.79 -3.02
N LEU A 155 4.23 -44.84 -2.73
CA LEU A 155 5.04 -43.67 -2.40
C LEU A 155 5.22 -42.71 -3.57
N SER A 156 5.15 -43.17 -4.82
CA SER A 156 5.19 -42.31 -6.01
C SER A 156 3.83 -41.66 -6.31
N VAL A 157 2.72 -42.32 -5.96
CA VAL A 157 1.37 -41.75 -6.12
C VAL A 157 1.16 -40.59 -5.16
N THR A 158 1.68 -40.65 -3.93
CA THR A 158 1.49 -39.60 -2.91
C THR A 158 2.00 -38.21 -3.36
N PRO A 159 3.22 -38.04 -3.90
CA PRO A 159 3.68 -36.78 -4.49
C PRO A 159 2.85 -36.33 -5.69
N THR A 160 2.31 -37.26 -6.50
CA THR A 160 1.44 -36.87 -7.61
C THR A 160 0.11 -36.34 -7.12
N LEU A 161 -0.49 -36.95 -6.09
CA LEU A 161 -1.71 -36.45 -5.47
C LEU A 161 -1.48 -35.08 -4.82
N LEU A 162 -0.35 -34.89 -4.10
CA LEU A 162 0.02 -33.59 -3.56
C LEU A 162 0.30 -32.56 -4.66
N GLY A 163 0.98 -32.95 -5.73
CA GLY A 163 1.21 -32.12 -6.92
C GLY A 163 -0.09 -31.67 -7.56
N THR A 164 -1.07 -32.57 -7.70
CA THR A 164 -2.41 -32.25 -8.25
C THR A 164 -3.21 -31.28 -7.41
N VAL A 165 -2.97 -31.25 -6.10
CA VAL A 165 -3.67 -30.36 -5.18
C VAL A 165 -3.00 -28.98 -5.14
N VAL A 166 -1.70 -28.90 -5.40
CA VAL A 166 -0.96 -27.63 -5.35
C VAL A 166 -0.95 -26.93 -6.71
N THR A 167 -0.81 -27.67 -7.82
CA THR A 167 -0.81 -27.08 -9.16
C THR A 167 -2.21 -26.65 -9.58
N GLY A 168 -2.35 -25.38 -9.98
CA GLY A 168 -3.61 -24.81 -10.44
C GLY A 168 -4.44 -24.11 -9.36
N THR A 169 -3.98 -24.08 -8.11
CA THR A 169 -4.60 -23.25 -7.07
C THR A 169 -4.42 -21.77 -7.41
N MET A 170 -5.53 -21.05 -7.55
CA MET A 170 -5.51 -19.60 -7.74
C MET A 170 -5.54 -18.87 -6.40
N SER A 171 -4.97 -17.67 -6.36
CA SER A 171 -5.07 -16.76 -5.22
C SER A 171 -5.14 -15.32 -5.69
N PHE A 172 -5.66 -14.44 -4.82
CA PHE A 172 -5.67 -13.01 -5.08
C PHE A 172 -4.26 -12.43 -4.96
N GLY A 173 -3.78 -11.82 -6.03
CA GLY A 173 -2.44 -11.25 -6.14
C GLY A 173 -2.34 -9.80 -5.64
N GLY A 174 -3.47 -9.10 -5.51
CA GLY A 174 -3.53 -7.72 -5.05
C GLY A 174 -4.17 -6.78 -6.08
N ILE A 175 -4.21 -5.51 -5.72
CA ILE A 175 -4.70 -4.41 -6.55
C ILE A 175 -3.59 -3.37 -6.60
N GLU A 176 -3.31 -2.86 -7.78
CA GLU A 176 -2.28 -1.84 -7.97
C GLU A 176 -2.86 -0.71 -8.82
N PHE A 177 -2.86 0.51 -8.28
CA PHE A 177 -3.27 1.69 -9.04
C PHE A 177 -2.13 2.16 -9.93
N SER A 178 -2.50 2.67 -11.10
CA SER A 178 -1.62 3.44 -11.98
C SER A 178 -1.06 4.69 -11.28
N GLU A 179 0.06 5.20 -11.77
CA GLU A 179 0.72 6.39 -11.20
C GLU A 179 -0.16 7.64 -11.26
N ASP A 180 -1.05 7.76 -12.23
CA ASP A 180 -2.03 8.86 -12.34
C ASP A 180 -3.38 8.54 -11.67
N GLY A 181 -3.47 7.35 -11.07
CA GLY A 181 -4.65 6.80 -10.45
C GLY A 181 -5.81 6.52 -11.40
N SER A 182 -5.71 6.77 -12.71
CA SER A 182 -6.83 6.67 -13.65
C SER A 182 -7.37 5.24 -13.79
N GLU A 183 -6.50 4.26 -13.64
CA GLU A 183 -6.77 2.84 -13.77
C GLU A 183 -6.17 2.04 -12.60
N PHE A 184 -6.69 0.84 -12.35
CA PHE A 184 -6.06 -0.13 -11.46
C PHE A 184 -6.05 -1.54 -12.03
N ASP A 185 -4.98 -2.26 -11.74
CA ASP A 185 -4.77 -3.64 -12.12
C ASP A 185 -5.17 -4.59 -11.00
N VAL A 186 -5.98 -5.58 -11.33
CA VAL A 186 -6.32 -6.68 -10.43
C VAL A 186 -5.45 -7.87 -10.79
N LYS A 187 -4.61 -8.31 -9.85
CA LYS A 187 -3.70 -9.44 -10.04
C LYS A 187 -4.32 -10.72 -9.50
N VAL A 188 -4.25 -11.79 -10.27
CA VAL A 188 -4.64 -13.15 -9.85
C VAL A 188 -3.46 -14.09 -10.10
N ARG A 189 -3.04 -14.80 -9.06
CA ARG A 189 -1.91 -15.73 -9.10
C ARG A 189 -2.39 -17.15 -9.30
N GLN A 190 -1.57 -17.97 -9.93
CA GLN A 190 -1.80 -19.40 -10.04
C GLN A 190 -0.50 -20.17 -9.78
N ASN A 191 -0.55 -21.13 -8.86
CA ASN A 191 0.60 -22.01 -8.60
C ASN A 191 0.75 -23.00 -9.75
N GLY A 192 1.58 -22.69 -10.75
CA GLY A 192 1.87 -23.56 -11.88
C GLY A 192 0.68 -23.77 -12.84
N GLY A 193 1.01 -23.98 -14.11
CA GLY A 193 0.03 -24.03 -15.21
C GLY A 193 -0.09 -22.67 -15.90
N SER A 194 -0.47 -22.71 -17.19
CA SER A 194 -0.74 -21.53 -18.01
C SER A 194 -2.13 -21.67 -18.62
N GLY A 195 -2.78 -20.56 -18.92
CA GLY A 195 -4.11 -20.58 -19.51
C GLY A 195 -4.82 -19.24 -19.46
N SER A 196 -5.92 -19.16 -20.20
CA SER A 196 -6.85 -18.03 -20.21
C SER A 196 -7.99 -18.33 -19.25
N HIS A 197 -8.34 -17.37 -18.41
CA HIS A 197 -9.40 -17.46 -17.42
C HIS A 197 -10.31 -16.24 -17.50
N ASP A 198 -11.55 -16.40 -17.05
CA ASP A 198 -12.51 -15.30 -16.93
C ASP A 198 -12.72 -14.96 -15.44
N ALA A 199 -12.58 -13.68 -15.10
CA ALA A 199 -12.88 -13.10 -13.81
C ALA A 199 -14.21 -12.35 -13.88
N ILE A 200 -15.14 -12.69 -13.00
CA ILE A 200 -16.35 -11.90 -12.75
C ILE A 200 -16.03 -10.95 -11.61
N VAL A 201 -16.13 -9.65 -11.88
CA VAL A 201 -15.82 -8.58 -10.94
C VAL A 201 -17.09 -7.82 -10.60
N SER A 202 -17.34 -7.64 -9.31
CA SER A 202 -18.41 -6.81 -8.77
C SER A 202 -17.81 -5.83 -7.79
N ILE A 203 -18.11 -4.54 -7.92
CA ILE A 203 -17.65 -3.51 -6.99
C ILE A 203 -18.85 -2.88 -6.33
N VAL A 204 -18.82 -2.84 -5.02
CA VAL A 204 -19.92 -2.38 -4.17
C VAL A 204 -19.48 -1.15 -3.40
N ARG A 205 -20.35 -0.14 -3.36
CA ARG A 205 -20.21 1.04 -2.50
C ARG A 205 -21.51 1.25 -1.76
N ASN A 206 -21.44 1.48 -0.44
CA ASN A 206 -22.62 1.69 0.40
C ASN A 206 -23.69 0.57 0.25
N GLY A 207 -23.23 -0.67 0.09
CA GLY A 207 -24.11 -1.84 -0.09
C GLY A 207 -24.81 -1.96 -1.45
N ALA A 208 -24.57 -1.05 -2.39
CA ALA A 208 -25.08 -1.11 -3.76
C ALA A 208 -23.95 -1.45 -4.75
N SER A 209 -24.24 -2.32 -5.73
CA SER A 209 -23.29 -2.57 -6.82
C SER A 209 -23.19 -1.33 -7.72
N VAL A 210 -21.96 -0.86 -7.93
CA VAL A 210 -21.64 0.29 -8.77
C VAL A 210 -20.95 -0.12 -10.07
N TYR A 211 -20.41 -1.35 -10.10
CA TYR A 211 -19.75 -1.90 -11.28
C TYR A 211 -19.89 -3.42 -11.28
N ASP A 212 -20.26 -3.99 -12.43
CA ASP A 212 -20.29 -5.43 -12.66
C ASP A 212 -19.79 -5.72 -14.07
N SER A 213 -18.72 -6.50 -14.19
CA SER A 213 -18.13 -6.86 -15.49
C SER A 213 -17.45 -8.22 -15.46
N THR A 214 -17.21 -8.78 -16.64
CA THR A 214 -16.40 -9.99 -16.82
C THR A 214 -15.15 -9.64 -17.63
N HIS A 215 -13.99 -10.00 -17.08
CA HIS A 215 -12.68 -9.74 -17.68
C HIS A 215 -11.96 -11.04 -17.98
N THR A 216 -11.41 -11.17 -19.19
CA THR A 216 -10.57 -12.31 -19.55
C THR A 216 -9.10 -11.95 -19.35
N PHE A 217 -8.34 -12.80 -18.66
CA PHE A 217 -6.92 -12.61 -18.41
C PHE A 217 -6.13 -13.90 -18.64
N GLN A 218 -4.82 -13.78 -18.85
CA GLN A 218 -3.92 -14.92 -19.05
C GLN A 218 -2.85 -14.95 -17.96
N ILE A 219 -2.51 -16.15 -17.49
CA ILE A 219 -1.35 -16.35 -16.61
C ILE A 219 -0.10 -16.42 -17.49
N ASP A 220 0.53 -15.27 -17.73
CA ASP A 220 1.68 -15.11 -18.63
C ASP A 220 2.87 -14.36 -18.02
N SER A 221 2.73 -13.89 -16.77
CA SER A 221 3.69 -13.04 -16.08
C SER A 221 4.20 -13.71 -14.80
N SER A 222 5.40 -13.36 -14.35
CA SER A 222 6.02 -13.92 -13.14
C SER A 222 6.93 -12.88 -12.48
N ASP A 223 6.82 -12.72 -11.16
CA ASP A 223 7.54 -11.70 -10.38
C ASP A 223 8.34 -12.31 -9.21
N GLY A 224 8.63 -13.61 -9.28
CA GLY A 224 9.35 -14.34 -8.23
C GLY A 224 8.48 -14.73 -7.02
N LEU A 225 7.22 -14.26 -6.94
CA LEU A 225 6.22 -14.71 -5.97
C LEU A 225 5.23 -15.73 -6.55
N GLY A 226 5.44 -16.13 -7.81
CA GLY A 226 4.61 -17.07 -8.56
C GLY A 226 4.09 -16.46 -9.86
N ASP A 227 3.57 -17.32 -10.73
CA ASP A 227 2.99 -16.87 -12.00
C ASP A 227 1.64 -16.18 -11.74
N TYR A 228 1.37 -15.15 -12.53
CA TYR A 228 0.18 -14.33 -12.40
C TYR A 228 -0.33 -13.85 -13.76
N GLY A 229 -1.60 -13.47 -13.75
CA GLY A 229 -2.22 -12.68 -14.78
C GLY A 229 -2.93 -11.48 -14.17
N SER A 230 -3.17 -10.47 -14.98
CA SER A 230 -3.83 -9.24 -14.57
C SER A 230 -4.80 -8.76 -15.62
N PHE A 231 -5.75 -7.96 -15.18
CA PHE A 231 -6.62 -7.17 -16.04
C PHE A 231 -6.84 -5.80 -15.39
N THR A 232 -7.06 -4.82 -16.25
CA THR A 232 -7.13 -3.40 -15.87
C THR A 232 -8.59 -2.95 -15.84
N ILE A 233 -8.94 -2.16 -14.81
CA ILE A 233 -10.24 -1.51 -14.69
C ILE A 233 -10.00 -0.01 -14.55
N SER A 234 -10.72 0.77 -15.35
CA SER A 234 -10.68 2.23 -15.27
C SER A 234 -11.52 2.74 -14.10
N VAL A 235 -10.99 3.69 -13.34
CA VAL A 235 -11.66 4.29 -12.17
C VAL A 235 -12.92 5.03 -12.57
N ASP A 236 -12.95 5.66 -13.75
CA ASP A 236 -14.14 6.33 -14.28
C ASP A 236 -15.33 5.38 -14.48
N SER A 237 -15.09 4.10 -14.75
CA SER A 237 -16.16 3.13 -14.92
C SER A 237 -16.76 2.66 -13.58
N VAL A 238 -16.05 2.90 -12.48
CA VAL A 238 -16.37 2.41 -11.13
C VAL A 238 -16.82 3.53 -10.21
N TYR A 239 -16.29 4.73 -10.41
CA TYR A 239 -16.45 5.85 -9.50
C TYR A 239 -17.92 6.31 -9.43
N SER A 240 -18.43 6.41 -8.21
CA SER A 240 -19.80 6.86 -7.91
C SER A 240 -19.86 7.88 -6.77
N GLY A 241 -18.70 8.41 -6.36
CA GLY A 241 -18.53 9.39 -5.27
C GLY A 241 -17.39 9.02 -4.32
N ASN A 242 -17.05 9.93 -3.41
CA ASN A 242 -15.87 9.79 -2.55
C ASN A 242 -15.90 8.56 -1.62
N ALA A 243 -14.73 7.97 -1.41
CA ALA A 243 -14.51 6.94 -0.40
C ALA A 243 -14.27 7.53 1.00
N LEU A 244 -13.61 8.70 1.06
CA LEU A 244 -13.32 9.45 2.28
C LEU A 244 -14.27 10.65 2.47
N GLY A 245 -14.20 11.28 3.65
CA GLY A 245 -14.94 12.50 4.00
C GLY A 245 -16.26 12.21 4.72
N SER A 246 -16.98 13.27 5.10
CA SER A 246 -18.21 13.19 5.90
C SER A 246 -19.31 12.32 5.25
N SER A 247 -19.38 12.32 3.93
CA SER A 247 -20.33 11.54 3.11
C SER A 247 -19.67 10.34 2.40
N GLY A 248 -18.40 10.05 2.72
CA GLY A 248 -17.61 9.00 2.09
C GLY A 248 -18.13 7.60 2.39
N SER A 249 -17.90 6.67 1.45
CA SER A 249 -18.17 5.25 1.67
C SER A 249 -17.16 4.39 0.92
N GLU A 250 -16.60 3.40 1.62
CA GLU A 250 -15.58 2.50 1.09
C GLU A 250 -16.09 1.71 -0.12
N TYR A 251 -15.18 1.44 -1.05
CA TYR A 251 -15.40 0.58 -2.20
C TYR A 251 -14.83 -0.81 -1.91
N THR A 252 -15.69 -1.82 -2.01
CA THR A 252 -15.30 -3.22 -1.88
C THR A 252 -15.39 -3.90 -3.23
N ILE A 253 -14.32 -4.58 -3.65
CA ILE A 253 -14.26 -5.36 -4.87
C ILE A 253 -14.35 -6.85 -4.55
N ASP A 254 -15.29 -7.52 -5.20
CA ASP A 254 -15.47 -8.96 -5.21
C ASP A 254 -14.99 -9.52 -6.56
N VAL A 255 -14.01 -10.41 -6.53
CA VAL A 255 -13.46 -11.07 -7.73
C VAL A 255 -13.74 -12.56 -7.65
N THR A 256 -14.40 -13.09 -8.68
CA THR A 256 -14.74 -14.52 -8.79
C THR A 256 -14.11 -15.12 -10.03
N VAL A 257 -13.28 -16.15 -9.86
CA VAL A 257 -12.67 -16.91 -10.97
C VAL A 257 -12.99 -18.39 -10.76
N GLY A 258 -13.79 -18.96 -11.66
CA GLY A 258 -14.27 -20.34 -11.52
C GLY A 258 -15.07 -20.54 -10.22
N SER A 259 -14.56 -21.37 -9.31
CA SER A 259 -15.17 -21.61 -7.99
C SER A 259 -14.56 -20.78 -6.86
N GLN A 260 -13.55 -19.96 -7.14
CA GLN A 260 -12.87 -19.13 -6.15
C GLN A 260 -13.47 -17.73 -6.11
N LYS A 261 -13.66 -17.20 -4.90
CA LYS A 261 -14.13 -15.84 -4.68
C LYS A 261 -13.22 -15.16 -3.67
N TRP A 262 -12.78 -13.95 -3.99
CA TRP A 262 -12.02 -13.07 -3.11
C TRP A 262 -12.74 -11.74 -2.97
N SER A 263 -12.57 -11.10 -1.82
CA SER A 263 -13.13 -9.79 -1.52
C SER A 263 -12.02 -8.92 -0.92
N ASN A 264 -11.91 -7.68 -1.37
CA ASN A 264 -10.92 -6.73 -0.89
C ASN A 264 -11.46 -5.30 -0.99
N ASN A 265 -10.77 -4.34 -0.38
CA ASN A 265 -11.13 -2.94 -0.47
C ASN A 265 -10.23 -2.22 -1.49
N LEU A 266 -10.81 -1.30 -2.25
CA LEU A 266 -10.04 -0.37 -3.07
C LEU A 266 -9.43 0.70 -2.17
N ASP A 267 -8.25 1.20 -2.55
CA ASP A 267 -7.60 2.26 -1.80
C ASP A 267 -8.47 3.53 -1.81
N SER A 268 -8.86 3.97 -0.62
CA SER A 268 -9.78 5.09 -0.45
C SER A 268 -9.18 6.42 -0.91
N ASN A 269 -7.85 6.57 -0.93
CA ASN A 269 -7.18 7.76 -1.43
C ASN A 269 -7.37 7.92 -2.94
N PHE A 270 -7.22 6.82 -3.70
CA PHE A 270 -7.45 6.82 -5.15
C PHE A 270 -8.93 6.92 -5.54
N MET A 271 -9.81 6.48 -4.63
CA MET A 271 -11.27 6.52 -4.77
C MET A 271 -11.91 7.78 -4.16
N THR A 272 -11.14 8.84 -3.91
CA THR A 272 -11.64 10.15 -3.44
C THR A 272 -11.17 11.24 -4.41
N ARG A 273 -12.12 11.89 -5.10
CA ARG A 273 -11.88 12.77 -6.26
C ARG A 273 -12.83 13.96 -6.37
N THR A 274 -14.03 13.89 -5.82
CA THR A 274 -14.98 15.01 -5.80
C THR A 274 -14.52 16.04 -4.79
N VAL A 275 -14.44 17.31 -5.20
CA VAL A 275 -14.28 18.43 -4.28
C VAL A 275 -15.60 18.65 -3.55
N THR A 276 -15.54 18.73 -2.23
CA THR A 276 -16.75 18.96 -1.40
C THR A 276 -16.65 20.21 -0.55
N GLU A 277 -15.47 20.81 -0.42
CA GLU A 277 -15.26 22.03 0.34
C GLU A 277 -14.21 22.93 -0.31
N GLY A 278 -14.43 24.24 -0.20
CA GLY A 278 -13.46 25.26 -0.54
C GLY A 278 -13.26 26.20 0.63
N GLN A 279 -12.09 26.86 0.68
CA GLN A 279 -11.80 27.89 1.67
C GLN A 279 -11.07 29.04 0.98
N THR A 280 -11.18 30.23 1.55
CA THR A 280 -10.47 31.42 1.09
C THR A 280 -9.74 32.09 2.24
N ASP A 281 -8.64 32.75 1.95
CA ASP A 281 -7.90 33.59 2.89
C ASP A 281 -7.37 34.83 2.19
N VAL A 282 -7.32 35.93 2.95
CA VAL A 282 -6.85 37.22 2.47
C VAL A 282 -5.87 37.76 3.49
N THR A 283 -4.59 37.82 3.10
CA THR A 283 -3.53 38.32 3.95
C THR A 283 -3.15 39.75 3.53
N PRO A 284 -3.37 40.77 4.37
CA PRO A 284 -2.99 42.15 4.06
C PRO A 284 -1.48 42.35 4.17
N VAL A 285 -0.91 43.14 3.26
CA VAL A 285 0.48 43.58 3.32
C VAL A 285 0.53 45.06 3.67
N PHE A 286 1.28 45.39 4.73
CA PHE A 286 1.38 46.74 5.26
C PHE A 286 2.75 47.35 5.00
N ILE A 287 2.77 48.65 4.71
CA ILE A 287 3.97 49.49 4.67
C ILE A 287 3.82 50.66 5.65
N GLY A 288 4.91 51.38 5.90
CA GLY A 288 4.98 52.40 6.97
C GLY A 288 5.96 52.02 8.08
N GLU A 289 5.59 52.30 9.32
CA GLU A 289 6.45 52.13 10.50
C GLU A 289 7.09 50.72 10.55
N GLY A 290 8.43 50.66 10.55
CA GLY A 290 9.19 49.42 10.61
C GLY A 290 9.49 48.74 9.27
N SER A 291 8.83 49.14 8.17
CA SER A 291 9.03 48.56 6.82
C SER A 291 10.11 49.26 5.97
N GLY A 292 10.53 50.47 6.38
CA GLY A 292 11.46 51.30 5.61
C GLY A 292 10.84 52.02 4.41
N GLN A 293 9.55 51.81 4.14
CA GLN A 293 8.73 52.55 3.19
C GLN A 293 7.75 53.45 3.96
N SER A 294 7.38 54.60 3.39
CA SER A 294 6.43 55.54 3.99
C SER A 294 5.13 55.58 3.21
N CYS A 295 4.02 55.78 3.90
CA CYS A 295 2.72 55.99 3.27
C CYS A 295 2.64 57.39 2.64
N ASP A 296 2.09 57.45 1.43
CA ASP A 296 2.01 58.71 0.65
C ASP A 296 1.05 59.73 1.27
N ASP A 297 0.07 59.27 2.06
CA ASP A 297 -0.93 60.10 2.75
C ASP A 297 -0.47 60.60 4.13
N GLY A 298 0.77 60.26 4.53
CA GLY A 298 1.32 60.61 5.84
C GLY A 298 0.77 59.77 7.00
N SER A 299 0.06 58.67 6.72
CA SER A 299 -0.31 57.68 7.72
C SER A 299 0.94 56.98 8.30
N VAL A 300 0.82 56.53 9.55
CA VAL A 300 1.89 55.79 10.25
C VAL A 300 2.06 54.40 9.63
N ARG A 301 0.96 53.81 9.17
CA ARG A 301 0.93 52.50 8.52
C ARG A 301 -0.26 52.45 7.56
N CYS A 302 -0.03 51.92 6.36
CA CYS A 302 -1.02 51.79 5.30
C CYS A 302 -0.94 50.41 4.66
N VAL A 303 -2.06 49.96 4.08
CA VAL A 303 -2.14 48.73 3.30
C VAL A 303 -1.60 49.01 1.90
N SER A 304 -0.59 48.24 1.51
CA SER A 304 0.03 48.26 0.17
C SER A 304 -0.75 47.38 -0.82
N GLY A 305 -1.33 46.28 -0.32
CA GLY A 305 -2.16 45.36 -1.09
C GLY A 305 -2.58 44.17 -0.26
N VAL A 306 -3.20 43.18 -0.91
CA VAL A 306 -3.63 41.92 -0.28
C VAL A 306 -3.15 40.71 -1.08
N SER A 307 -2.64 39.70 -0.38
CA SER A 307 -2.37 38.37 -0.95
C SER A 307 -3.64 37.52 -0.82
N LEU A 308 -4.01 36.82 -1.89
CA LEU A 308 -5.22 36.00 -1.96
C LEU A 308 -4.84 34.53 -2.05
N SER A 309 -5.46 33.71 -1.22
CA SER A 309 -5.22 32.26 -1.20
C SER A 309 -6.52 31.48 -1.25
N VAL A 310 -6.50 30.38 -1.99
CA VAL A 310 -7.65 29.51 -2.23
C VAL A 310 -7.31 28.08 -1.83
N TRP A 311 -8.26 27.40 -1.18
CA TRP A 311 -8.24 25.96 -0.95
C TRP A 311 -9.43 25.33 -1.65
N ALA A 312 -9.22 24.14 -2.19
CA ALA A 312 -10.27 23.28 -2.72
C ALA A 312 -9.90 21.83 -2.38
N GLY A 313 -10.85 21.08 -1.85
CA GLY A 313 -10.57 19.73 -1.42
C GLY A 313 -11.76 19.00 -0.82
N LEU A 314 -11.43 17.97 -0.04
CA LEU A 314 -12.38 17.18 0.71
C LEU A 314 -12.73 17.87 2.02
N GLU A 315 -14.01 17.84 2.38
CA GLU A 315 -14.52 18.47 3.60
C GLU A 315 -13.83 17.90 4.85
N SER A 316 -13.41 18.79 5.75
CA SER A 316 -12.73 18.41 6.99
C SER A 316 -13.05 19.37 8.15
N GLN A 317 -12.59 19.06 9.37
CA GLN A 317 -12.91 19.88 10.54
C GLN A 317 -12.26 21.28 10.55
N ASN A 318 -11.10 21.44 9.91
CA ASN A 318 -10.31 22.69 10.02
C ASN A 318 -10.10 23.37 8.66
N SER A 319 -9.63 22.61 7.68
CA SER A 319 -9.36 23.09 6.32
C SER A 319 -9.55 21.95 5.33
N PRO A 320 -9.94 22.23 4.08
CA PRO A 320 -10.13 21.19 3.08
C PRO A 320 -8.88 20.31 2.94
N LEU A 321 -9.07 18.98 2.92
CA LEU A 321 -7.98 18.04 2.67
C LEU A 321 -7.65 17.97 1.19
N ALA A 322 -6.36 17.82 0.88
CA ALA A 322 -5.85 17.69 -0.46
C ALA A 322 -6.52 16.52 -1.22
N LEU A 323 -6.74 16.71 -2.52
CA LEU A 323 -7.30 15.70 -3.42
C LEU A 323 -6.37 15.52 -4.63
N PRO A 324 -5.37 14.62 -4.55
CA PRO A 324 -4.34 14.51 -5.59
C PRO A 324 -4.88 14.10 -6.97
N TRP A 325 -6.02 13.40 -6.99
CA TRP A 325 -6.61 12.83 -8.19
C TRP A 325 -7.85 13.58 -8.68
N ALA A 326 -8.14 14.75 -8.11
CA ALA A 326 -9.29 15.57 -8.49
C ALA A 326 -8.99 16.42 -9.72
N ASN A 327 -10.03 16.60 -10.54
CA ASN A 327 -10.04 17.53 -11.66
C ASN A 327 -11.18 18.52 -11.46
N PHE A 328 -10.85 19.81 -11.39
CA PHE A 328 -11.83 20.86 -11.15
C PHE A 328 -11.32 22.20 -11.69
N ASN A 329 -12.26 23.09 -11.95
CA ASN A 329 -11.99 24.46 -12.36
C ASN A 329 -12.53 25.41 -11.29
N PHE A 330 -11.84 26.51 -11.04
CA PHE A 330 -12.39 27.53 -10.15
C PHE A 330 -12.20 28.94 -10.69
N THR A 331 -13.11 29.82 -10.28
CA THR A 331 -13.03 31.26 -10.52
C THR A 331 -12.97 31.97 -9.19
N ALA A 332 -12.12 32.98 -9.07
CA ALA A 332 -11.94 33.76 -7.86
C ALA A 332 -12.22 35.25 -8.15
N SER A 333 -12.92 35.92 -7.24
CA SER A 333 -13.23 37.35 -7.37
C SER A 333 -13.26 38.04 -6.00
N MET A 334 -12.79 39.29 -5.96
CA MET A 334 -12.88 40.14 -4.78
C MET A 334 -13.79 41.32 -5.10
N THR A 335 -14.82 41.53 -4.28
CA THR A 335 -15.76 42.65 -4.39
C THR A 335 -15.58 43.60 -3.21
N GLY A 336 -15.38 44.88 -3.48
CA GLY A 336 -15.35 45.95 -2.49
C GLY A 336 -16.66 46.74 -2.45
N PRO A 337 -16.68 47.89 -1.74
CA PRO A 337 -17.89 48.69 -1.54
C PRO A 337 -18.54 49.24 -2.82
N SER A 338 -17.73 49.59 -3.83
CA SER A 338 -18.17 50.15 -5.11
C SER A 338 -18.34 49.12 -6.23
N GLY A 339 -17.96 47.87 -6.02
CA GLY A 339 -18.08 46.81 -7.03
C GLY A 339 -16.92 45.82 -7.04
N THR A 340 -16.72 45.14 -8.17
CA THR A 340 -15.63 44.17 -8.35
C THR A 340 -14.28 44.87 -8.40
N VAL A 341 -13.40 44.46 -7.49
CA VAL A 341 -12.02 44.93 -7.38
C VAL A 341 -11.08 44.01 -8.17
N VAL A 342 -11.29 42.70 -8.06
CA VAL A 342 -10.52 41.69 -8.80
C VAL A 342 -11.43 40.63 -9.35
N ALA A 343 -11.16 40.20 -10.59
CA ALA A 343 -11.73 39.01 -11.20
C ALA A 343 -10.61 38.23 -11.87
N TYR A 344 -10.30 37.05 -11.34
CA TYR A 344 -9.29 36.16 -11.91
C TYR A 344 -9.84 35.41 -13.12
N PRO A 345 -8.96 35.01 -14.08
CA PRO A 345 -9.32 34.00 -15.07
C PRO A 345 -9.74 32.69 -14.39
N THR A 346 -10.33 31.79 -15.18
CA THR A 346 -10.60 30.44 -14.69
C THR A 346 -9.28 29.71 -14.51
N VAL A 347 -9.08 29.13 -13.33
CA VAL A 347 -7.96 28.24 -13.03
C VAL A 347 -8.43 26.82 -13.25
N GLU A 348 -7.72 26.08 -14.09
CA GLU A 348 -7.97 24.67 -14.37
C GLU A 348 -6.99 23.82 -13.57
N VAL A 349 -7.52 22.86 -12.80
CA VAL A 349 -6.74 21.92 -12.00
C VAL A 349 -6.95 20.51 -12.55
N SER A 350 -5.86 19.87 -12.96
CA SER A 350 -5.82 18.48 -13.41
C SER A 350 -4.76 17.72 -12.63
N THR A 351 -5.16 16.74 -11.82
CA THR A 351 -4.23 15.84 -11.10
C THR A 351 -3.09 16.60 -10.41
N THR A 352 -3.45 17.51 -9.50
CA THR A 352 -2.57 18.46 -8.79
C THR A 352 -1.96 19.62 -9.58
N SER A 353 -2.01 19.62 -10.91
CA SER A 353 -1.48 20.71 -11.73
C SER A 353 -2.53 21.77 -11.95
N ALA A 354 -2.32 22.96 -11.39
CA ALA A 354 -3.14 24.14 -11.63
C ALA A 354 -2.53 24.99 -12.75
N SER A 355 -3.35 25.50 -13.65
CA SER A 355 -2.93 26.43 -14.70
C SER A 355 -4.01 27.47 -14.99
N TRP A 356 -3.60 28.65 -15.42
CA TRP A 356 -4.50 29.71 -15.85
C TRP A 356 -3.89 30.48 -17.00
N ASP A 357 -4.77 30.98 -17.86
CA ASP A 357 -4.45 31.86 -18.98
C ASP A 357 -5.33 33.10 -18.86
N SER A 358 -4.69 34.26 -18.75
CA SER A 358 -5.33 35.55 -18.64
C SER A 358 -5.57 36.21 -20.01
N GLU A 359 -5.17 35.57 -21.10
CA GLU A 359 -5.16 36.08 -22.47
C GLU A 359 -4.41 37.41 -22.61
N GLY A 360 -3.28 37.55 -21.90
CA GLY A 360 -2.54 38.81 -21.79
C GLY A 360 -3.18 39.83 -20.85
N GLY A 361 -3.98 39.34 -19.90
CA GLY A 361 -4.60 40.10 -18.84
C GLY A 361 -3.63 40.51 -17.74
N LEU A 362 -4.19 41.14 -16.70
CA LEU A 362 -3.42 41.86 -15.68
C LEU A 362 -2.64 40.93 -14.73
N TYR A 363 -3.09 39.68 -14.59
CA TYR A 363 -2.52 38.66 -13.70
C TYR A 363 -1.62 37.65 -14.41
N GLY A 364 -1.40 37.82 -15.72
CA GLY A 364 -0.57 36.94 -16.52
C GLY A 364 -1.06 35.49 -16.59
N ASP A 365 -0.23 34.65 -17.20
CA ASP A 365 -0.48 33.23 -17.38
C ASP A 365 0.50 32.47 -16.50
N GLY A 366 0.05 31.40 -15.86
CA GLY A 366 0.87 30.73 -14.87
C GLY A 366 0.45 29.30 -14.58
N THR A 367 1.30 28.64 -13.81
CA THR A 367 1.12 27.25 -13.39
C THR A 367 1.54 27.10 -11.94
N ALA A 368 0.82 26.28 -11.18
CA ALA A 368 1.13 25.98 -9.79
C ALA A 368 0.74 24.53 -9.45
N ILE A 369 1.10 24.11 -8.23
CA ILE A 369 0.66 22.84 -7.66
C ILE A 369 -0.48 23.13 -6.69
N MET A 370 -1.59 22.41 -6.81
CA MET A 370 -2.76 22.54 -5.93
C MET A 370 -3.41 21.18 -5.72
N GLY A 371 -3.66 20.79 -4.47
CA GLY A 371 -4.33 19.54 -4.13
C GLY A 371 -3.39 18.36 -3.90
N ASP A 372 -2.08 18.60 -3.75
CA ASP A 372 -1.09 17.62 -3.28
C ASP A 372 -0.89 17.71 -1.75
N GLU A 373 -0.29 16.69 -1.13
CA GLU A 373 0.07 16.71 0.29
C GLU A 373 0.98 17.91 0.61
N GLY A 374 0.49 18.83 1.45
CA GLY A 374 1.19 20.08 1.79
C GLY A 374 0.91 21.26 0.84
N TYR A 375 0.25 21.03 -0.29
CA TYR A 375 -0.12 22.05 -1.29
C TYR A 375 -1.63 22.08 -1.55
N ALA A 376 -2.46 21.89 -0.51
CA ALA A 376 -3.92 22.06 -0.62
C ALA A 376 -4.35 23.52 -0.90
N ILE A 377 -3.40 24.46 -0.75
CA ILE A 377 -3.56 25.90 -0.92
C ILE A 377 -2.88 26.37 -2.21
N LEU A 378 -3.56 27.23 -2.95
CA LEU A 378 -2.99 27.99 -4.05
C LEU A 378 -3.00 29.48 -3.69
N GLN A 379 -1.81 30.09 -3.63
CA GLN A 379 -1.66 31.54 -3.58
C GLN A 379 -1.84 32.09 -5.00
N LEU A 380 -2.79 33.00 -5.18
CA LEU A 380 -3.09 33.62 -6.47
C LEU A 380 -2.06 34.71 -6.80
N GLU A 381 -1.69 34.81 -8.08
CA GLU A 381 -0.79 35.86 -8.55
C GLU A 381 -1.49 37.21 -8.67
N GLY A 382 -0.98 38.21 -7.97
CA GLY A 382 -1.39 39.60 -8.11
C GLY A 382 -0.57 40.38 -9.13
N ASP A 383 -0.79 41.69 -9.17
CA ASP A 383 -0.13 42.62 -10.11
C ASP A 383 1.23 43.13 -9.61
N ALA A 384 1.54 42.93 -8.33
CA ALA A 384 2.79 43.33 -7.71
C ALA A 384 3.33 42.24 -6.78
N GLU A 385 4.61 42.33 -6.45
CA GLU A 385 5.28 41.44 -5.50
C GLU A 385 5.90 42.25 -4.35
N GLN A 386 5.64 41.83 -3.12
CA GLN A 386 6.20 42.45 -1.92
C GLN A 386 6.65 41.39 -0.92
N GLU A 387 7.92 41.44 -0.52
CA GLU A 387 8.53 40.47 0.40
C GLU A 387 8.28 38.99 -0.01
N THR A 388 8.39 38.69 -1.31
CA THR A 388 8.12 37.35 -1.93
C THR A 388 6.66 36.90 -1.94
N LEU A 389 5.73 37.74 -1.48
CA LEU A 389 4.30 37.52 -1.64
C LEU A 389 3.82 38.21 -2.90
N SER A 390 3.09 37.48 -3.74
CA SER A 390 2.30 38.08 -4.81
C SER A 390 1.07 38.75 -4.21
N ILE A 391 0.85 40.01 -4.55
CA ILE A 391 -0.21 40.85 -3.97
C ILE A 391 -1.02 41.54 -5.05
N VAL A 392 -2.32 41.64 -4.80
CA VAL A 392 -3.18 42.61 -5.47
C VAL A 392 -2.91 43.96 -4.85
N SER A 393 -2.25 44.84 -5.58
CA SER A 393 -1.91 46.18 -5.11
C SER A 393 -3.15 47.01 -4.87
N ARG A 394 -3.02 47.98 -3.98
CA ARG A 394 -4.10 48.91 -3.65
C ARG A 394 -4.52 49.78 -4.85
N ASP A 395 -3.64 50.02 -5.80
CA ASP A 395 -3.95 50.80 -7.02
C ASP A 395 -5.04 50.14 -7.88
N MET A 396 -5.26 48.83 -7.71
CA MET A 396 -6.32 48.07 -8.37
C MET A 396 -7.70 48.27 -7.73
N TRP A 397 -7.77 48.82 -6.52
CA TRP A 397 -9.03 49.00 -5.80
C TRP A 397 -9.70 50.25 -6.36
N GLN A 398 -10.93 50.12 -6.87
CA GLN A 398 -11.63 51.24 -7.49
C GLN A 398 -11.98 52.29 -6.44
N GLY A 399 -11.06 53.24 -6.24
CA GLY A 399 -11.09 54.20 -5.14
C GLY A 399 -10.49 53.59 -3.86
N ASP A 400 -9.82 54.43 -3.08
CA ASP A 400 -9.29 54.13 -1.74
C ASP A 400 -10.42 53.89 -0.71
N GLU A 401 -11.40 53.07 -1.08
CA GLU A 401 -12.67 52.96 -0.39
C GLU A 401 -12.53 52.06 0.82
N LYS A 402 -12.60 52.69 1.99
CA LYS A 402 -12.76 52.00 3.27
C LYS A 402 -14.13 51.38 3.33
N GLY A 403 -14.22 50.13 3.76
CA GLY A 403 -15.46 49.40 3.84
C GLY A 403 -15.26 47.89 3.82
N CYS A 404 -16.33 47.18 3.45
CA CYS A 404 -16.38 45.74 3.39
C CYS A 404 -15.86 45.22 2.04
N TYR A 405 -14.95 44.25 2.10
CA TYR A 405 -14.43 43.49 0.98
C TYR A 405 -14.79 42.02 1.17
N THR A 406 -15.28 41.39 0.11
CA THR A 406 -15.63 39.97 0.11
C THR A 406 -14.82 39.28 -0.98
N PHE A 407 -14.00 38.31 -0.58
CA PHE A 407 -13.29 37.43 -1.51
C PHE A 407 -14.09 36.15 -1.66
N THR A 408 -14.46 35.79 -2.89
CA THR A 408 -15.30 34.64 -3.21
C THR A 408 -14.60 33.76 -4.23
N VAL A 409 -14.59 32.46 -3.96
CA VAL A 409 -14.21 31.42 -4.92
C VAL A 409 -15.41 30.54 -5.24
N THR A 410 -15.54 30.22 -6.52
CA THR A 410 -16.53 29.26 -7.01
C THR A 410 -15.79 28.14 -7.73
N ILE A 411 -15.95 26.93 -7.22
CA ILE A 411 -15.32 25.70 -7.71
C ILE A 411 -16.39 24.89 -8.44
N THR A 412 -16.02 24.45 -9.64
CA THR A 412 -16.83 23.65 -10.55
C THR A 412 -16.03 22.43 -10.96
N GLN A 413 -16.70 21.32 -11.22
CA GLN A 413 -16.06 20.07 -11.59
C GLN A 413 -16.88 19.40 -12.70
N ASP A 414 -16.27 18.45 -13.40
CA ASP A 414 -17.00 17.70 -14.41
C ASP A 414 -18.22 17.00 -13.76
N PRO A 415 -19.42 17.07 -14.36
CA PRO A 415 -20.62 16.42 -13.85
C PRO A 415 -20.42 14.93 -13.53
N PHE A 416 -19.49 14.27 -14.21
CA PHE A 416 -19.09 12.90 -13.92
C PHE A 416 -18.55 12.73 -12.49
N TRP A 417 -17.70 13.66 -12.03
CA TRP A 417 -17.16 13.65 -10.66
C TRP A 417 -18.14 14.23 -9.64
N GLY A 418 -19.09 15.04 -10.09
CA GLY A 418 -20.22 15.52 -9.29
C GLY A 418 -20.79 16.81 -9.87
N GLU A 419 -22.09 17.01 -9.69
CA GLU A 419 -22.82 18.17 -10.24
C GLU A 419 -22.79 19.40 -9.32
N GLU A 420 -22.22 19.27 -8.12
CA GLU A 420 -22.23 20.32 -7.11
C GLU A 420 -21.20 21.39 -7.42
N THR A 421 -21.63 22.64 -7.39
CA THR A 421 -20.76 23.81 -7.38
C THR A 421 -20.47 24.17 -5.93
N VAL A 422 -19.19 24.18 -5.56
CA VAL A 422 -18.75 24.54 -4.20
C VAL A 422 -18.38 26.01 -4.20
N THR A 423 -19.00 26.80 -3.33
CA THR A 423 -18.68 28.24 -3.18
C THR A 423 -18.17 28.50 -1.77
N ALA A 424 -17.08 29.25 -1.67
CA ALA A 424 -16.53 29.71 -0.42
C ALA A 424 -16.22 31.21 -0.47
N SER A 425 -16.44 31.90 0.65
CA SER A 425 -16.22 33.34 0.73
C SER A 425 -15.66 33.75 2.09
N SER A 426 -14.77 34.73 2.10
CA SER A 426 -14.32 35.42 3.31
C SER A 426 -14.59 36.91 3.20
N GLU A 427 -15.05 37.49 4.30
CA GLU A 427 -15.35 38.92 4.43
C GLU A 427 -14.27 39.59 5.25
N HIS A 428 -13.93 40.82 4.87
CA HIS A 428 -12.90 41.61 5.51
C HIS A 428 -13.27 43.09 5.51
N SER A 429 -13.00 43.77 6.61
CA SER A 429 -13.26 45.20 6.77
C SER A 429 -11.96 45.99 6.71
N PHE A 430 -11.86 46.88 5.73
CA PHE A 430 -10.77 47.84 5.58
C PHE A 430 -11.13 49.19 6.21
N GLN A 431 -10.36 49.61 7.22
CA GLN A 431 -10.61 50.83 7.98
C GLN A 431 -9.33 51.62 8.24
N SER A 432 -9.49 52.83 8.75
CA SER A 432 -8.36 53.66 9.20
C SER A 432 -8.72 54.29 10.54
N GLN A 433 -7.83 54.09 11.51
CA GLN A 433 -7.98 54.55 12.88
C GLN A 433 -6.67 55.20 13.33
N ASP A 434 -6.77 56.42 13.88
CA ASP A 434 -5.64 57.16 14.44
C ASP A 434 -4.43 57.31 13.50
N GLY A 435 -4.68 57.41 12.18
CA GLY A 435 -3.62 57.52 11.17
C GLY A 435 -2.93 56.20 10.86
N SER A 436 -3.53 55.06 11.20
CA SER A 436 -3.09 53.72 10.83
C SER A 436 -4.23 52.97 10.14
N GLU A 437 -3.94 52.31 9.03
CA GLU A 437 -4.90 51.46 8.35
C GLU A 437 -4.91 50.06 8.95
N THR A 438 -6.09 49.43 8.90
CA THR A 438 -6.35 48.09 9.43
C THR A 438 -7.18 47.28 8.45
N TRP A 439 -6.89 45.98 8.44
CA TRP A 439 -7.63 44.97 7.69
C TRP A 439 -8.05 43.90 8.70
N LEU A 440 -9.35 43.76 8.91
CA LEU A 440 -9.91 42.90 9.95
C LEU A 440 -10.81 41.85 9.32
N PRO A 441 -10.82 40.61 9.82
CA PRO A 441 -11.77 39.61 9.38
C PRO A 441 -13.19 40.02 9.78
N GLY A 442 -14.12 39.83 8.85
CA GLY A 442 -15.54 40.17 8.96
C GLY A 442 -15.88 41.59 8.55
N CYS A 443 -17.15 41.76 8.24
CA CYS A 443 -17.86 43.03 8.14
C CYS A 443 -18.98 43.04 9.19
#